data_AF-A0A8T7JQY4-F1
#
_entry.id   AF-A0A8T7JQY4-F1
#
_cell.length_a   1.000
_cell.length_b   1.000
_cell.length_c   1.000
_cell.angle_alpha   90.00
_cell.angle_beta   90.00
_cell.angle_gamma   90.00
#
_symmetry.space_group_name_H-M   'P 1'
#
loop_
_entity.id
_entity.type
_entity.pdbx_description
1 polymer ?
#
loop_
_entity_poly.entity_id
_entity_poly.type
_entity_poly.pdbx_seq_one_letter_code
_entity_poly.pdbx_strand_id
1 'polypeptide(L)'
;MKGFWLSLALLSSSTLAATGDETIYELSVSTDSSWTSIEIRDDAEWVNAPPGKTISVNGRSGIKSYTLSPKKMHLRTMGRGDITMNLFVKSKNSVLGLELCKGKASSYIWVKSSQSKQKNDTKQKDYCEKAALVLQLH
;
A
#
# COMPACT_ATOMS: atom_id res chain seq x y z
N MET A 1 17.53 -28.20 56.01
CA MET A 1 17.29 -26.81 55.53
C MET A 1 17.98 -26.70 54.17
N LYS A 2 17.27 -26.98 53.07
CA LYS A 2 16.64 -26.02 52.12
C LYS A 2 17.56 -24.87 51.68
N GLY A 3 17.82 -24.77 50.38
CA GLY A 3 18.45 -23.60 49.72
C GLY A 3 18.99 -23.94 48.33
N PHE A 4 18.12 -24.35 47.39
CA PHE A 4 17.67 -23.55 46.24
C PHE A 4 18.78 -23.16 45.24
N TRP A 5 18.93 -24.00 44.21
CA TRP A 5 19.60 -23.67 42.95
C TRP A 5 18.69 -22.76 42.11
N LEU A 6 19.18 -21.57 41.76
CA LEU A 6 18.54 -20.65 40.82
C LEU A 6 19.05 -20.95 39.40
N SER A 7 18.32 -21.78 38.67
CA SER A 7 18.49 -21.94 37.22
C SER A 7 17.76 -20.79 36.51
N LEU A 8 18.52 -19.82 36.00
CA LEU A 8 17.99 -18.72 35.20
C LEU A 8 17.77 -19.23 33.76
N ALA A 9 16.53 -19.62 33.44
CA ALA A 9 16.13 -19.98 32.09
C ALA A 9 15.99 -18.69 31.24
N LEU A 10 16.95 -18.46 30.35
CA LEU A 10 16.84 -17.47 29.28
C LEU A 10 15.74 -17.94 28.31
N LEU A 11 14.57 -17.32 28.40
CA LEU A 11 13.54 -17.42 27.36
C LEU A 11 14.05 -16.72 26.11
N SER A 12 14.62 -17.50 25.19
CA SER A 12 14.84 -17.08 23.81
C SER A 12 13.49 -16.73 23.19
N SER A 13 13.21 -15.42 23.07
CA SER A 13 12.09 -14.93 22.27
C SER A 13 12.39 -15.20 20.80
N SER A 14 11.95 -16.35 20.31
CA SER A 14 11.94 -16.67 18.89
C SER A 14 10.98 -15.70 18.20
N THR A 15 11.49 -14.59 17.68
CA THR A 15 10.77 -13.80 16.68
C THR A 15 10.55 -14.71 15.46
N LEU A 16 9.33 -15.22 15.30
CA LEU A 16 8.88 -15.79 14.03
C LEU A 16 8.86 -14.66 13.01
N ALA A 17 9.98 -14.45 12.32
CA ALA A 17 9.97 -13.78 11.04
C ALA A 17 9.24 -14.73 10.09
N ALA A 18 8.00 -14.40 9.73
CA ALA A 18 7.31 -15.07 8.64
C ALA A 18 8.16 -14.88 7.37
N THR A 19 8.88 -15.93 6.97
CA THR A 19 9.60 -15.98 5.70
C THR A 19 8.58 -16.23 4.60
N GLY A 20 7.75 -15.23 4.31
CA GLY A 20 6.94 -15.22 3.11
C GLY A 20 7.84 -14.96 1.90
N ASP A 21 7.69 -15.78 0.86
CA ASP A 21 8.36 -15.53 -0.42
C ASP A 21 7.90 -14.18 -0.98
N GLU A 22 8.86 -13.36 -1.43
CA GLU A 22 8.56 -12.04 -2.00
C GLU A 22 7.70 -12.19 -3.26
N THR A 23 6.47 -11.71 -3.18
CA THR A 23 5.51 -11.78 -4.28
C THR A 23 5.22 -10.38 -4.82
N ILE A 24 5.06 -10.27 -6.15
CA ILE A 24 4.64 -9.03 -6.80
C ILE A 24 3.13 -9.08 -7.02
N TYR A 25 2.43 -8.09 -6.46
CA TYR A 25 0.99 -7.94 -6.56
C TYR A 25 0.65 -6.77 -7.49
N GLU A 26 -0.35 -6.97 -8.36
CA GLU A 26 -0.93 -5.91 -9.17
C GLU A 26 -2.07 -5.24 -8.41
N LEU A 27 -1.99 -3.92 -8.28
CA LEU A 27 -2.97 -3.08 -7.62
C LEU A 27 -3.67 -2.19 -8.64
N SER A 28 -5.00 -2.20 -8.63
CA SER A 28 -5.82 -1.25 -9.36
C SER A 28 -6.12 -0.05 -8.48
N VAL A 29 -5.81 1.14 -8.96
CA VAL A 29 -6.05 2.41 -8.27
C VAL A 29 -7.03 3.25 -9.08
N SER A 30 -8.03 3.82 -8.41
CA SER A 30 -8.93 4.81 -8.98
C SER A 30 -9.08 6.01 -8.04
N THR A 31 -9.09 7.22 -8.59
CA THR A 31 -9.26 8.46 -7.83
C THR A 31 -9.83 9.54 -8.72
N ASP A 32 -10.59 10.48 -8.16
CA ASP A 32 -11.03 11.72 -8.82
C ASP A 32 -10.18 12.94 -8.38
N SER A 33 -9.12 12.69 -7.60
CA SER A 33 -8.37 13.75 -6.95
C SER A 33 -7.38 14.43 -7.90
N SER A 34 -7.34 15.77 -7.86
CA SER A 34 -6.42 16.56 -8.70
C SER A 34 -4.94 16.36 -8.33
N TRP A 35 -4.68 15.93 -7.09
CA TRP A 35 -3.38 15.49 -6.63
C TRP A 35 -3.56 14.27 -5.72
N THR A 36 -2.71 13.27 -5.91
CA THR A 36 -2.73 12.04 -5.13
C THR A 36 -1.32 11.68 -4.68
N SER A 37 -1.19 11.21 -3.45
CA SER A 37 0.01 10.56 -2.93
C SER A 37 -0.37 9.21 -2.33
N ILE A 38 0.34 8.15 -2.71
CA ILE A 38 0.18 6.81 -2.12
C ILE A 38 1.54 6.38 -1.60
N GLU A 39 1.66 6.23 -0.29
CA GLU A 39 2.90 5.84 0.39
C GLU A 39 2.75 4.47 1.04
N ILE A 40 3.77 3.63 0.89
CA ILE A 40 3.87 2.33 1.55
C ILE A 40 4.52 2.54 2.92
N ARG A 41 3.88 2.04 3.97
CA ARG A 41 4.35 2.19 5.36
C ARG A 41 5.18 1.00 5.86
N ASP A 42 5.10 -0.12 5.16
CA ASP A 42 5.66 -1.40 5.59
C ASP A 42 6.98 -1.70 4.85
N ASP A 43 7.50 -2.93 4.96
CA ASP A 43 8.69 -3.41 4.25
C ASP A 43 8.47 -3.66 2.75
N ALA A 44 7.25 -3.46 2.25
CA ALA A 44 6.92 -3.56 0.82
C ALA A 44 7.42 -2.37 -0.01
N GLU A 45 7.56 -2.57 -1.32
CA GLU A 45 8.04 -1.53 -2.24
C GLU A 45 7.26 -1.51 -3.55
N TRP A 46 7.02 -0.30 -4.07
CA TRP A 46 6.60 -0.12 -5.45
C TRP A 46 7.70 -0.59 -6.39
N VAL A 47 7.32 -1.39 -7.37
CA VAL A 47 8.20 -1.91 -8.40
C VAL A 47 7.66 -1.59 -9.79
N ASN A 48 8.53 -1.66 -10.79
CA ASN A 48 8.10 -1.62 -12.17
C ASN A 48 7.22 -2.84 -12.49
N ALA A 49 6.47 -2.75 -13.58
CA ALA A 49 5.69 -3.88 -14.06
C ALA A 49 6.59 -5.11 -14.33
N PRO A 50 6.17 -6.32 -13.91
CA PRO A 50 6.89 -7.54 -14.25
C PRO A 50 6.80 -7.84 -15.76
N PRO A 51 7.62 -8.76 -16.29
CA PRO A 51 7.59 -9.13 -17.71
C PRO A 51 6.18 -9.51 -18.19
N GLY A 52 5.77 -8.96 -19.34
CA GLY A 52 4.43 -9.17 -19.91
C GLY A 52 3.33 -8.31 -19.30
N LYS A 53 3.64 -7.42 -18.36
CA LYS A 53 2.73 -6.44 -17.78
C LYS A 53 3.23 -5.01 -18.06
N THR A 54 2.33 -4.04 -17.97
CA THR A 54 2.65 -2.62 -18.17
C THR A 54 1.95 -1.78 -17.12
N ILE A 55 2.61 -0.73 -16.61
CA ILE A 55 1.96 0.32 -15.82
C ILE A 55 1.19 1.23 -16.78
N SER A 56 -0.11 1.34 -16.57
CA SER A 56 -0.99 2.27 -17.26
C SER A 56 -1.46 3.33 -16.29
N VAL A 57 -1.49 4.59 -16.74
CA VAL A 57 -2.02 5.71 -15.98
C VAL A 57 -2.89 6.51 -16.93
N ASN A 58 -4.20 6.49 -16.71
CA ASN A 58 -5.19 7.13 -17.57
C ASN A 58 -5.97 8.16 -16.75
N GLY A 59 -6.00 9.41 -17.19
CA GLY A 59 -6.83 10.44 -16.57
C GLY A 59 -7.71 11.09 -17.61
N ARG A 60 -9.00 11.25 -17.34
CA ARG A 60 -9.97 11.84 -18.29
C ARG A 60 -9.54 13.21 -18.82
N SER A 61 -8.93 14.04 -17.97
CA SER A 61 -8.42 15.37 -18.35
C SER A 61 -6.94 15.40 -18.68
N GLY A 62 -6.26 14.25 -18.72
CA GLY A 62 -4.81 14.15 -18.85
C GLY A 62 -4.06 14.22 -17.51
N ILE A 63 -2.87 13.62 -17.51
CA ILE A 63 -1.96 13.58 -16.38
C ILE A 63 -0.92 14.68 -16.55
N LYS A 64 -0.78 15.53 -15.53
CA LYS A 64 0.21 16.62 -15.51
C LYS A 64 1.60 16.10 -15.15
N SER A 65 1.65 15.25 -14.12
CA SER A 65 2.89 14.64 -13.65
C SER A 65 2.60 13.34 -12.91
N TYR A 66 3.48 12.38 -13.08
CA TYR A 66 3.47 11.11 -12.37
C TYR A 66 4.89 10.76 -11.95
N THR A 67 5.09 10.41 -10.69
CA THR A 67 6.36 9.86 -10.21
C THR A 67 6.12 8.62 -9.37
N LEU A 68 6.99 7.63 -9.54
CA LEU A 68 6.97 6.38 -8.78
C LEU A 68 8.36 6.16 -8.19
N SER A 69 8.41 6.04 -6.88
CA SER A 69 9.59 5.67 -6.10
C SER A 69 9.26 4.45 -5.24
N PRO A 70 10.25 3.70 -4.72
CA PRO A 70 9.99 2.47 -3.98
C PRO A 70 8.99 2.61 -2.82
N LYS A 71 8.96 3.75 -2.13
CA LYS A 71 8.00 3.98 -1.03
C LYS A 71 6.81 4.84 -1.41
N LYS A 72 6.88 5.63 -2.48
CA LYS A 72 5.88 6.67 -2.73
C LYS A 72 5.55 6.85 -4.21
N MET A 73 4.25 6.93 -4.50
CA MET A 73 3.70 7.35 -5.78
C MET A 73 3.08 8.74 -5.64
N HIS A 74 3.36 9.62 -6.59
CA HIS A 74 2.71 10.91 -6.71
C HIS A 74 2.08 11.10 -8.09
N LEU A 75 0.87 11.67 -8.09
CA LEU A 75 0.14 12.01 -9.29
C LEU A 75 -0.41 13.43 -9.19
N ARG A 76 -0.34 14.19 -10.29
CA ARG A 76 -1.14 15.40 -10.51
C ARG A 76 -1.87 15.31 -11.84
N THR A 77 -3.12 15.76 -11.86
CA THR A 77 -3.89 15.89 -13.10
C THR A 77 -3.88 17.30 -13.64
N MET A 78 -4.20 17.43 -14.92
CA MET A 78 -4.40 18.73 -15.57
C MET A 78 -5.77 19.34 -15.23
N GLY A 79 -6.75 18.52 -14.90
CA GLY A 79 -8.13 18.94 -14.68
C GLY A 79 -8.93 17.99 -13.79
N ARG A 80 -10.25 18.17 -13.77
CA ARG A 80 -11.18 17.33 -12.99
C ARG A 80 -11.59 16.10 -13.77
N GLY A 81 -11.55 14.95 -13.14
CA GLY A 81 -12.09 13.72 -13.70
C GLY A 81 -11.39 12.51 -13.11
N ASP A 82 -11.97 11.35 -13.39
CA ASP A 82 -11.46 10.10 -12.86
C ASP A 82 -10.12 9.74 -13.49
N ILE A 83 -9.25 9.24 -12.63
CA ILE A 83 -7.99 8.61 -12.98
C ILE A 83 -8.10 7.13 -12.64
N THR A 84 -7.60 6.30 -13.54
CA THR A 84 -7.37 4.88 -13.30
C THR A 84 -5.91 4.56 -13.57
N MET A 85 -5.31 3.73 -12.72
CA MET A 85 -3.96 3.22 -12.94
C MET A 85 -3.80 1.83 -12.36
N ASN A 86 -2.81 1.10 -12.87
CA ASN A 86 -2.34 -0.12 -12.25
C ASN A 86 -0.89 0.06 -11.76
N LEU A 87 -0.65 -0.32 -10.52
CA LEU A 87 0.65 -0.27 -9.85
C LEU A 87 1.06 -1.66 -9.39
N PHE A 88 2.37 -1.88 -9.22
CA PHE A 88 2.89 -3.15 -8.78
C PHE A 88 3.65 -2.98 -7.46
N VAL A 89 3.33 -3.83 -6.49
CA VAL A 89 3.97 -3.81 -5.18
C VAL A 89 4.63 -5.16 -4.92
N LYS A 90 5.88 -5.13 -4.50
CA LYS A 90 6.62 -6.29 -4.03
C LYS A 90 6.49 -6.35 -2.51
N SER A 91 5.99 -7.46 -1.98
CA SER A 91 5.74 -7.65 -0.55
C SER A 91 5.93 -9.10 -0.15
N LYS A 92 6.37 -9.33 1.10
CA LYS A 92 6.34 -10.64 1.76
C LYS A 92 5.05 -10.84 2.57
N ASN A 93 4.37 -9.75 2.91
CA ASN A 93 3.20 -9.74 3.76
C ASN A 93 1.92 -9.90 2.93
N SER A 94 0.92 -10.55 3.51
CA SER A 94 -0.43 -10.65 2.94
C SER A 94 -1.29 -9.40 3.16
N VAL A 95 -0.79 -8.41 3.91
CA VAL A 95 -1.44 -7.11 4.14
C VAL A 95 -0.43 -6.00 3.85
N LEU A 96 -0.89 -4.94 3.20
CA LEU A 96 -0.12 -3.76 2.83
C LEU A 96 -0.66 -2.53 3.55
N GLY A 97 0.17 -1.93 4.38
CA GLY A 97 -0.04 -0.63 5.00
C GLY A 97 0.23 0.50 4.02
N LEU A 98 -0.78 1.35 3.85
CA LEU A 98 -0.76 2.50 2.94
C LEU A 98 -1.09 3.80 3.69
N GLU A 99 -0.54 4.90 3.18
CA GLU A 99 -1.01 6.25 3.46
C GLU A 99 -1.46 6.91 2.17
N LEU A 100 -2.72 7.34 2.14
CA LEU A 100 -3.40 7.85 0.97
C LEU A 100 -3.73 9.32 1.17
N CYS A 101 -3.03 10.22 0.46
CA CYS A 101 -3.33 11.64 0.48
C CYS A 101 -4.01 12.11 -0.80
N LYS A 102 -5.04 12.93 -0.63
CA LYS A 102 -5.90 13.46 -1.70
C LYS A 102 -5.95 14.98 -1.66
N GLY A 103 -6.07 15.60 -2.83
CA GLY A 103 -6.14 17.05 -3.01
C GLY A 103 -7.34 17.76 -2.35
N LYS A 104 -8.39 17.02 -1.97
CA LYS A 104 -9.61 17.56 -1.36
C LYS A 104 -10.28 16.51 -0.48
N ALA A 105 -10.90 16.94 0.62
CA ALA A 105 -11.64 16.03 1.52
C ALA A 105 -12.80 15.29 0.83
N SER A 106 -13.41 15.90 -0.18
CA SER A 106 -14.52 15.32 -0.95
C SER A 106 -14.08 14.28 -1.99
N SER A 107 -12.80 14.26 -2.36
CA SER A 107 -12.27 13.30 -3.32
C SER A 107 -12.12 11.91 -2.71
N TYR A 108 -11.97 10.91 -3.56
CA TYR A 108 -11.71 9.53 -3.15
C TYR A 108 -10.40 9.01 -3.72
N ILE A 109 -9.81 8.05 -3.03
CA ILE A 109 -8.75 7.18 -3.54
C ILE A 109 -9.19 5.76 -3.21
N TRP A 110 -9.27 4.91 -4.22
CA TRP A 110 -9.62 3.51 -4.07
C TRP A 110 -8.49 2.65 -4.61
N VAL A 111 -7.88 1.84 -3.74
CA VAL A 111 -6.91 0.81 -4.11
C VAL A 111 -7.54 -0.57 -3.94
N LYS A 112 -7.31 -1.46 -4.91
CA LYS A 112 -7.75 -2.86 -4.86
C LYS A 112 -6.64 -3.76 -5.35
N SER A 113 -6.50 -4.94 -4.74
CA SER A 113 -5.77 -6.05 -5.35
C SER A 113 -6.76 -6.95 -6.09
N SER A 114 -6.27 -7.91 -6.88
CA SER A 114 -7.13 -8.93 -7.50
C SER A 114 -7.86 -9.78 -6.44
N GLN A 115 -7.31 -9.89 -5.24
CA GLN A 115 -7.79 -10.76 -4.17
C GLN A 115 -8.54 -10.00 -3.07
N SER A 116 -8.52 -8.66 -3.03
CA SER A 116 -9.22 -7.93 -1.96
C SER A 116 -9.56 -6.46 -2.28
N LYS A 117 -10.37 -5.89 -1.39
CA LYS A 117 -10.71 -4.47 -1.35
C LYS A 117 -10.04 -3.81 -0.15
N GLN A 118 -9.55 -2.60 -0.35
CA GLN A 118 -9.04 -1.73 0.72
C GLN A 118 -10.07 -1.59 1.85
N LYS A 119 -9.59 -1.68 3.10
CA LYS A 119 -10.34 -1.27 4.27
C LYS A 119 -9.85 0.11 4.71
N ASN A 120 -10.79 1.02 4.93
CA ASN A 120 -10.50 2.33 5.49
C ASN A 120 -10.75 2.27 7.00
N ASP A 121 -9.72 2.52 7.81
CA ASP A 121 -9.82 2.43 9.27
C ASP A 121 -10.27 3.76 9.91
N THR A 122 -10.47 4.81 9.13
CA THR A 122 -10.85 6.14 9.62
C THR A 122 -12.25 6.58 9.18
N LYS A 123 -13.07 7.04 10.14
CA LYS A 123 -14.40 7.65 9.88
C LYS A 123 -14.31 9.12 9.45
N GLN A 124 -13.14 9.75 9.61
CA GLN A 124 -12.88 11.13 9.18
C GLN A 124 -12.35 11.17 7.74
N LYS A 125 -12.87 12.11 6.96
CA LYS A 125 -12.41 12.39 5.59
C LYS A 125 -11.17 13.28 5.64
N ASP A 126 -10.09 12.74 6.18
CA ASP A 126 -8.83 13.47 6.30
C ASP A 126 -8.17 13.64 4.94
N TYR A 127 -7.29 14.64 4.84
CA TYR A 127 -6.55 14.89 3.60
C TYR A 127 -5.54 13.78 3.31
N CYS A 128 -5.06 13.11 4.37
CA CYS A 128 -4.21 11.92 4.33
C CYS A 128 -4.81 10.87 5.27
N GLU A 129 -5.13 9.69 4.74
CA GLU A 129 -5.77 8.62 5.48
C GLU A 129 -4.87 7.37 5.48
N LYS A 130 -4.79 6.70 6.63
CA LYS A 130 -4.10 5.41 6.75
C LYS A 130 -5.05 4.31 6.31
N ALA A 131 -4.57 3.42 5.46
CA ALA A 131 -5.34 2.31 4.95
C ALA A 131 -4.56 1.01 5.05
N ALA A 132 -5.29 -0.10 5.19
CA ALA A 132 -4.73 -1.43 5.08
C ALA A 132 -5.39 -2.13 3.88
N LEU A 133 -4.57 -2.72 3.01
CA LEU A 133 -5.01 -3.47 1.85
C LEU A 133 -4.60 -4.93 1.99
N VAL A 134 -5.56 -5.84 1.94
CA VAL A 134 -5.24 -7.27 1.92
C VAL A 134 -4.72 -7.63 0.52
N LEU A 135 -3.53 -8.22 0.43
CA LEU A 135 -2.95 -8.62 -0.85
C LEU A 135 -3.38 -10.03 -1.26
N GLN A 136 -3.69 -10.88 -0.27
CA GLN A 136 -4.15 -12.25 -0.46
C GLN A 136 -5.12 -12.64 0.66
N LEU A 137 -6.27 -13.22 0.29
CA LEU A 137 -7.16 -13.88 1.23
C LEU A 137 -6.68 -15.33 1.36
N HIS A 138 -6.31 -15.74 2.58
CA HIS A 138 -6.08 -17.15 2.90
C HIS A 138 -7.40 -17.85 3.20
#